data_AF-A0A836W189-F1
#
_entry.id   AF-A0A836W189-F1
#
_cell.length_a   1.000
_cell.length_b   1.000
_cell.length_c   1.000
_cell.angle_alpha   90.00
_cell.angle_beta   90.00
_cell.angle_gamma   90.00
#
_symmetry.space_group_name_H-M   'P 1'
#
loop_
_entity.id
_entity.type
_entity.pdbx_description
1 polymer ?
#
loop_
_entity_poly.entity_id
_entity_poly.type
_entity_poly.pdbx_seq_one_letter_code
_entity_poly.pdbx_strand_id
1 'polypeptide(L)'
;MAQADLYGMVSTTRRWFFRQEIVESFRGELAYGDLSLDHARMRRWHPFNRSIYVGYKTILPGLLLNHKSDRVTMANSVEARYPFLDDKVIAFFAELHPDWKLRGIFRDKYVLRAMAEPYLPRRATR
;
A
#
# COMPACT_ATOMS: atom_id res chain seq x y z
N MET A 1 -3.70 -14.80 -9.05
CA MET A 1 -4.39 -14.88 -10.35
C MET A 1 -5.80 -14.31 -10.26
N ALA A 2 -6.71 -14.85 -9.45
CA ALA A 2 -8.10 -14.37 -9.32
C ALA A 2 -8.27 -12.86 -8.98
N GLN A 3 -7.40 -12.29 -8.13
CA GLN A 3 -7.51 -10.87 -7.76
C GLN A 3 -7.10 -9.92 -8.89
N ALA A 4 -6.16 -10.32 -9.75
CA ALA A 4 -5.76 -9.50 -10.90
C ALA A 4 -6.87 -9.48 -11.97
N ASP A 5 -7.55 -10.60 -12.20
CA ASP A 5 -8.65 -10.71 -13.16
C ASP A 5 -9.87 -9.86 -12.76
N LEU A 6 -10.25 -9.88 -11.48
CA LEU A 6 -11.37 -9.05 -10.99
C LEU A 6 -11.06 -7.56 -11.13
N TYR A 7 -9.86 -7.11 -10.75
CA TYR A 7 -9.48 -5.70 -10.91
C TYR A 7 -9.36 -5.29 -12.39
N GLY A 8 -8.89 -6.18 -13.26
CA GLY A 8 -8.90 -5.98 -14.70
C GLY A 8 -10.33 -5.76 -15.23
N MET A 9 -11.28 -6.61 -14.83
CA MET A 9 -12.68 -6.49 -15.23
C MET A 9 -13.32 -5.19 -14.72
N VAL A 10 -13.18 -4.86 -13.43
CA VAL A 10 -13.71 -3.61 -12.84
C VAL A 10 -13.08 -2.35 -13.46
N SER A 11 -11.82 -2.43 -13.92
CA SER A 11 -11.18 -1.31 -14.59
C SER A 11 -11.82 -0.99 -15.95
N THR A 12 -12.42 -1.98 -16.63
CA THR A 12 -13.10 -1.74 -17.92
C THR A 12 -14.40 -0.97 -17.78
N THR A 13 -15.09 -1.08 -16.63
CA THR A 13 -16.32 -0.35 -16.34
C THR A 13 -16.11 1.17 -16.33
N ARG A 14 -14.87 1.63 -16.10
CA ARG A 14 -14.50 3.06 -16.15
C ARG A 14 -14.87 3.70 -17.50
N ARG A 15 -14.77 2.95 -18.61
CA ARG A 15 -15.11 3.45 -19.97
C ARG A 15 -16.61 3.68 -20.17
N TRP A 16 -17.44 3.08 -19.32
CA TRP A 16 -18.90 3.19 -19.39
C TRP A 16 -19.41 4.40 -18.61
N PHE A 17 -18.64 4.86 -17.62
CA PHE A 17 -19.02 5.99 -16.78
C PHE A 17 -18.60 7.35 -17.37
N PHE A 18 -17.48 7.40 -18.08
CA PHE A 18 -16.96 8.64 -18.68
C PHE A 18 -17.35 8.78 -20.15
N ARG A 19 -17.64 10.02 -20.57
CA ARG A 19 -17.77 10.41 -21.98
C ARG A 19 -16.47 10.12 -22.73
N GLN A 20 -16.57 9.76 -24.01
CA GLN A 20 -15.42 9.40 -24.84
C GLN A 20 -14.35 10.50 -24.86
N GLU A 21 -14.76 11.76 -24.95
CA GLU A 21 -13.87 12.94 -24.90
C GLU A 21 -12.93 12.93 -23.67
N ILE A 22 -13.46 12.55 -22.50
CA ILE A 22 -12.67 12.46 -21.26
C ILE A 22 -11.76 11.23 -21.30
N VAL A 23 -12.21 10.11 -21.85
CA VAL A 23 -11.36 8.92 -21.97
C VAL A 23 -10.19 9.19 -22.91
N GLU A 24 -10.44 9.90 -24.01
CA GLU A 24 -9.44 10.29 -25.00
C GLU A 24 -8.46 11.34 -24.46
N SER A 25 -8.89 12.24 -23.58
CA SER A 25 -7.98 13.22 -22.97
C SER A 25 -6.89 12.59 -22.12
N PHE A 26 -7.09 11.37 -21.60
CA PHE A 26 -6.08 10.61 -20.84
C PHE A 26 -5.22 9.69 -21.73
N ARG A 27 -5.43 9.69 -23.04
CA ARG A 27 -4.78 8.73 -23.94
C ARG A 27 -3.29 9.06 -24.04
N GLY A 28 -2.43 8.10 -23.68
CA GLY A 28 -0.98 8.26 -23.67
C GLY A 28 -0.40 8.72 -22.33
N GLU A 29 -1.25 9.09 -21.36
CA GLU A 29 -0.80 9.36 -20.00
C GLU A 29 -0.66 8.07 -19.19
N LEU A 30 0.46 7.92 -18.49
CA LEU A 30 0.64 6.85 -17.52
C LEU A 30 0.10 7.34 -16.17
N ALA A 31 -0.77 6.55 -15.54
CA ALA A 31 -1.36 6.88 -14.23
C ALA A 31 -0.32 7.08 -13.10
N TYR A 32 0.93 6.66 -13.32
CA TYR A 32 2.06 6.83 -12.42
C TYR A 32 3.25 7.52 -13.12
N GLY A 33 3.00 8.22 -14.24
CA GLY A 33 4.06 8.89 -15.02
C GLY A 33 4.68 10.07 -14.27
N ASP A 34 3.96 10.64 -13.32
CA ASP A 34 4.37 11.69 -12.40
C ASP A 34 4.95 11.14 -11.08
N LEU A 35 5.05 9.81 -10.93
CA LEU A 35 5.54 9.18 -9.72
C LEU A 35 7.04 9.46 -9.54
N SER A 36 7.35 10.47 -8.72
CA SER A 36 8.73 10.77 -8.33
C SER A 36 9.31 9.69 -7.42
N LEU A 37 10.20 8.88 -7.98
CA LEU A 37 11.01 7.91 -7.26
C LEU A 37 12.48 8.32 -7.34
N ASP A 38 13.13 8.51 -6.20
CA ASP A 38 14.57 8.78 -6.15
C ASP A 38 15.35 7.47 -6.38
N HIS A 39 15.50 7.11 -7.66
CA HIS A 39 16.18 5.89 -8.07
C HIS A 39 17.62 5.81 -7.55
N ALA A 40 18.33 6.94 -7.48
CA ALA A 40 19.71 6.99 -7.01
C ALA A 40 19.81 6.60 -5.53
N ARG A 41 18.94 7.17 -4.69
CA ARG A 41 18.88 6.85 -3.26
C ARG A 41 18.37 5.43 -3.03
N MET A 42 17.34 5.01 -3.76
CA MET A 42 16.77 3.66 -3.65
C MET A 42 17.79 2.56 -3.89
N ARG A 43 18.74 2.73 -4.84
CA ARG A 43 19.79 1.73 -5.13
C ARG A 43 20.66 1.38 -3.93
N ARG A 44 20.76 2.27 -2.94
CA ARG A 44 21.54 2.05 -1.71
C ARG A 44 20.77 1.25 -0.66
N TRP A 45 19.45 1.13 -0.80
CA TRP A 45 18.60 0.45 0.17
C TRP A 45 18.53 -1.05 -0.09
N HIS A 46 18.32 -1.79 1.00
CA HIS A 46 18.03 -3.22 0.92
C HIS A 46 16.87 -3.50 -0.07
N PRO A 47 16.95 -4.55 -0.92
CA PRO A 47 15.91 -4.86 -1.91
C PRO A 47 14.49 -4.88 -1.34
N PHE A 48 14.32 -5.42 -0.14
CA PHE A 48 13.02 -5.46 0.54
C PHE A 48 12.47 -4.07 0.90
N ASN A 49 13.33 -3.14 1.36
CA ASN A 49 12.88 -1.77 1.66
C ASN A 49 12.51 -1.02 0.37
N ARG A 50 13.21 -1.30 -0.75
CA ARG A 50 12.83 -0.74 -2.06
C ARG A 50 11.43 -1.19 -2.49
N SER A 51 11.11 -2.48 -2.36
CA SER A 51 9.78 -2.98 -2.75
C SER A 51 8.67 -2.41 -1.87
N ILE A 52 8.89 -2.33 -0.56
CA ILE A 52 7.95 -1.66 0.37
C ILE A 52 7.74 -0.20 -0.03
N TYR A 53 8.81 0.54 -0.33
CA TYR A 53 8.70 1.96 -0.70
C TYR A 53 7.89 2.17 -1.98
N VAL A 54 8.11 1.34 -3.00
CA VAL A 54 7.30 1.39 -4.22
C VAL A 54 5.83 1.10 -3.91
N GLY A 55 5.56 0.07 -3.10
CA GLY A 55 4.20 -0.23 -2.63
C GLY A 55 3.56 0.91 -1.85
N TYR A 56 4.33 1.59 -0.99
CA TYR A 56 3.90 2.77 -0.24
C TYR A 56 3.54 3.94 -1.16
N LYS A 57 4.28 4.15 -2.26
CA LYS A 57 4.02 5.25 -3.20
C LYS A 57 2.91 4.94 -4.22
N THR A 58 2.56 3.67 -4.41
CA THR A 58 1.61 3.24 -5.44
C THR A 58 0.34 2.62 -4.85
N ILE A 59 0.48 1.47 -4.19
CA ILE A 59 -0.62 0.64 -3.69
C ILE A 59 -1.31 1.30 -2.49
N LEU A 60 -0.56 1.95 -1.60
CA LEU A 60 -1.14 2.57 -0.41
C LEU A 60 -2.15 3.69 -0.77
N PRO A 61 -1.77 4.76 -1.49
CA PRO A 61 -2.73 5.81 -1.85
C PRO A 61 -3.76 5.33 -2.87
N GLY A 62 -3.34 4.53 -3.86
CA GLY A 62 -4.19 4.12 -4.97
C GLY A 62 -5.26 3.10 -4.58
N LEU A 63 -4.89 2.07 -3.80
CA LEU A 63 -5.77 0.94 -3.52
C LEU A 63 -6.22 0.88 -2.05
N LEU A 64 -5.29 1.01 -1.11
CA LEU A 64 -5.58 0.76 0.31
C LEU A 64 -6.37 1.91 0.94
N LEU A 65 -5.90 3.15 0.78
CA LEU A 65 -6.60 4.32 1.30
C LEU A 65 -7.83 4.64 0.46
N ASN A 66 -7.68 4.82 -0.85
CA ASN A 66 -8.79 5.24 -1.71
C ASN A 66 -9.91 4.20 -1.82
N HIS A 67 -9.63 3.02 -2.39
CA HIS A 67 -10.68 2.07 -2.75
C HIS A 67 -11.13 1.16 -1.60
N LYS A 68 -10.22 0.80 -0.69
CA LYS A 68 -10.54 -0.15 0.38
C LYS A 68 -10.97 0.50 1.70
N SER A 69 -10.73 1.80 1.87
CA SER A 69 -10.89 2.41 3.19
C SER A 69 -11.62 3.75 3.18
N ASP A 70 -11.00 4.85 2.74
CA ASP A 70 -11.54 6.21 2.86
C ASP A 70 -12.88 6.36 2.13
N ARG A 71 -13.00 5.90 0.87
CA ARG A 71 -14.27 6.03 0.14
C ARG A 71 -15.39 5.22 0.77
N VAL A 72 -15.09 4.03 1.29
CA VAL A 72 -16.07 3.13 1.90
C VAL A 72 -16.56 3.71 3.23
N THR A 73 -15.65 4.25 4.03
CA THR A 73 -15.98 4.84 5.34
C THR A 73 -16.71 6.16 5.21
N MET A 74 -16.25 7.06 4.33
CA MET A 74 -16.91 8.33 4.05
C MET A 74 -18.29 8.17 3.42
N ALA A 75 -18.51 7.13 2.61
CA ALA A 75 -19.84 6.79 2.10
C ALA A 75 -20.85 6.46 3.21
N ASN A 76 -20.36 6.09 4.40
CA ASN A 76 -21.17 5.81 5.59
C ASN A 76 -21.01 6.89 6.67
N SER A 77 -20.49 8.09 6.32
CA SER A 77 -20.24 9.20 7.26
C SER A 77 -19.33 8.82 8.44
N VAL A 78 -18.43 7.85 8.26
CA VAL A 78 -17.45 7.42 9.26
C VAL A 78 -16.06 7.89 8.85
N GLU A 79 -15.29 8.42 9.81
CA GLU A 79 -13.89 8.76 9.60
C GLU A 79 -12.98 7.59 10.02
N ALA A 80 -12.19 7.06 9.08
CA ALA A 80 -11.15 6.07 9.38
C ALA A 80 -9.88 6.74 9.90
N ARG A 81 -9.25 6.15 10.93
CA ARG A 81 -7.93 6.56 11.44
C ARG A 81 -6.93 5.42 11.26
N TYR A 82 -5.70 5.74 10.86
CA TYR A 82 -4.65 4.76 10.56
C TYR A 82 -3.44 4.95 11.48
N PRO A 83 -3.46 4.42 12.73
CA PRO A 83 -2.37 4.62 13.68
C PRO A 83 -0.98 4.19 13.18
N PHE A 84 -0.91 3.19 12.29
CA PHE A 84 0.35 2.73 11.71
C PHE A 84 0.92 3.63 10.61
N LEU A 85 0.16 4.64 10.17
CA LEU A 85 0.62 5.68 9.24
C LEU A 85 1.03 6.96 9.95
N ASP A 86 1.12 6.95 11.28
CA ASP A 86 1.68 8.06 12.05
C ASP A 86 3.15 8.29 11.68
N ASP A 87 3.56 9.57 11.60
CA ASP A 87 4.91 9.95 11.18
C ASP A 87 6.00 9.35 12.07
N LYS A 88 5.77 9.23 13.38
CA LYS A 88 6.75 8.66 14.32
C LYS A 88 6.88 7.16 14.11
N VAL A 89 5.77 6.48 13.85
CA VAL A 89 5.77 5.05 13.53
C VAL A 89 6.53 4.82 12.23
N ILE A 90 6.24 5.61 11.19
CA ILE A 90 6.93 5.51 9.89
C ILE A 90 8.43 5.78 10.06
N ALA A 91 8.81 6.83 10.80
CA ALA A 91 10.21 7.17 11.06
C ALA A 91 10.96 6.00 11.73
N PHE A 92 10.39 5.42 12.79
CA PHE A 92 10.95 4.25 13.46
C PHE A 92 11.14 3.06 12.50
N PHE A 93 10.11 2.75 11.69
CA PHE A 93 10.21 1.64 10.73
C PHE A 93 11.16 1.95 9.56
N ALA A 94 11.39 3.21 9.21
CA ALA A 94 12.32 3.59 8.14
C ALA A 94 13.78 3.26 8.50
N GLU A 95 14.14 3.37 9.78
CA GLU A 95 15.48 3.09 10.31
C GLU A 95 15.71 1.61 10.62
N LEU A 96 14.63 0.85 10.80
CA LEU A 96 14.69 -0.54 11.24
C LEU A 96 15.28 -1.48 10.17
N HIS A 97 16.18 -2.37 10.60
CA HIS A 97 16.76 -3.40 9.73
C HIS A 97 15.65 -4.29 9.11
N PRO A 98 15.74 -4.63 7.80
CA PRO A 98 14.72 -5.42 7.09
C PRO A 98 14.28 -6.71 7.79
N ASP A 99 15.20 -7.41 8.45
CA ASP A 99 14.92 -8.69 9.14
C ASP A 99 13.93 -8.57 10.31
N TRP A 100 13.75 -7.37 10.85
CA TRP A 100 12.73 -7.12 11.87
C TRP A 100 11.34 -6.86 11.27
N LYS A 101 11.27 -6.50 9.99
CA LYS A 101 10.01 -6.32 9.25
C LYS A 101 9.54 -7.66 8.67
N LEU A 102 10.46 -8.40 8.07
CA LEU A 102 10.24 -9.72 7.49
C LEU A 102 11.40 -10.63 7.91
N ARG A 103 11.09 -11.67 8.69
CA ARG A 103 12.08 -12.63 9.16
C ARG A 103 12.03 -13.90 8.31
N GLY A 104 13.04 -14.13 7.49
CA GLY A 104 13.03 -15.22 6.50
C GLY A 104 11.99 -14.96 5.40
N ILE A 105 11.27 -16.00 4.97
CA ILE A 105 10.32 -15.89 3.84
C ILE A 105 8.87 -15.75 4.32
N PHE A 106 8.53 -16.33 5.47
CA PHE A 106 7.13 -16.52 5.88
C PHE A 106 6.71 -15.72 7.10
N ARG A 107 7.63 -15.07 7.83
CA ARG A 107 7.29 -14.31 9.04
C ARG A 107 7.28 -12.82 8.77
N ASP A 108 6.18 -12.37 8.19
CA ASP A 108 5.89 -10.95 8.02
C ASP A 108 5.58 -10.27 9.35
N LYS A 109 5.72 -8.94 9.37
CA LYS A 109 5.34 -8.09 10.52
C LYS A 109 6.01 -8.55 11.82
N TYR A 110 7.24 -9.05 11.74
CA TYR A 110 7.87 -9.76 12.85
C TYR A 110 7.94 -8.91 14.13
N VAL A 111 8.45 -7.68 14.04
CA VAL A 111 8.51 -6.75 15.18
C VAL A 111 7.13 -6.41 15.75
N LEU A 112 6.12 -6.29 14.89
CA LEU A 112 4.75 -6.00 15.32
C LEU A 112 4.15 -7.19 16.07
N ARG A 113 4.36 -8.42 15.58
CA ARG A 113 3.91 -9.64 16.24
C ARG A 113 4.58 -9.82 17.60
N ALA A 114 5.89 -9.59 17.67
CA ALA A 114 6.66 -9.64 18.92
C ALA A 114 6.14 -8.61 19.94
N MET A 115 5.91 -7.37 19.50
CA MET A 115 5.34 -6.32 20.36
C MET A 115 3.93 -6.67 20.87
N ALA A 116 3.13 -7.37 20.05
CA ALA A 116 1.77 -7.75 20.39
C ALA A 116 1.66 -9.02 21.28
N GLU A 117 2.75 -9.76 21.51
CA GLU A 117 2.75 -10.99 22.33
C GLU A 117 2.12 -10.84 23.72
N PRO A 118 2.34 -9.75 24.47
CA PRO A 118 1.71 -9.56 25.79
C PRO A 118 0.20 -9.29 25.71
N TYR A 119 -0.30 -8.84 24.55
CA TYR A 119 -1.67 -8.34 24.39
C TYR A 119 -2.59 -9.33 23.67
N LEU A 120 -2.03 -10.30 22.93
CA LEU A 120 -2.79 -11.19 22.06
C LEU A 120 -2.53 -12.67 22.38
N PRO A 121 -3.51 -13.56 22.15
CA PRO A 121 -3.30 -14.99 22.26
C PRO A 121 -2.18 -15.46 21.34
N ARG A 122 -1.38 -16.43 21.80
CA ARG A 122 -0.20 -16.96 21.07
C ARG A 122 -0.49 -17.40 19.64
N ARG A 123 -1.71 -17.84 19.32
CA ARG A 123 -2.12 -18.20 17.96
C ARG A 123 -2.14 -17.03 16.97
N ALA A 124 -2.31 -15.79 17.45
CA ALA A 124 -2.36 -14.59 16.63
C ALA A 124 -0.97 -13.96 16.41
N THR A 125 0.01 -14.26 17.27
CA THR A 125 1.36 -13.67 17.25
C THR A 125 2.43 -14.63 16.71
N ARG A 126 2.10 -15.90 16.48
CA ARG A 126 3.02 -16.91 15.93
C ARG A 126 3.31 -16.72 14.44
#